data_AF-A0A937NAL5-F1
#
_entry.id   AF-A0A937NAL5-F1
#
_cell.length_a   1.000
_cell.length_b   1.000
_cell.length_c   1.000
_cell.angle_alpha   90.00
_cell.angle_beta   90.00
_cell.angle_gamma   90.00
#
_symmetry.space_group_name_H-M   'P 1'
#
loop_
_entity.id
_entity.type
_entity.pdbx_description
1 polymer ?
#
loop_
_entity_poly.entity_id
_entity_poly.type
_entity_poly.pdbx_seq_one_letter_code
_entity_poly.pdbx_strand_id
1 'polypeptide(L)'
;MTFRVNVCACAVVVLVLALPVLAAGKKAPPVLPGSQTVEFFSALESEQIAATVIPRDARQLTIQVENKTDKPLAIRLPESIAAVPVLAQIGMQNLFPGNNVQANNQQQPQGLGAPFGGPQMGNNRMGNNLFQGRQQFNMPGGPIFNVLPGKIVKKKLPCVCLEFGKPNPRPRIPYRIERLENFSNKPEVRELLALFGRGVCTQKTAQIAAWHLANDMSWEQLARLEHKLANGSTRPRFSAAQLDVAKRLVEQLPSRKPSKSPESTGDRLSRR
;
A
#
# COMPACT_ATOMS: atom_id res chain seq x y z
N MET A 1 -19.80 -72.39 52.54
CA MET A 1 -18.67 -71.57 52.04
C MET A 1 -19.24 -70.23 51.62
N THR A 2 -19.22 -69.25 52.53
CA THR A 2 -19.81 -67.92 52.35
C THR A 2 -18.85 -66.92 53.00
N PHE A 3 -18.07 -66.21 52.19
CA PHE A 3 -17.19 -65.15 52.66
C PHE A 3 -17.73 -63.78 52.20
N ARG A 4 -17.78 -62.88 53.17
CA ARG A 4 -18.29 -61.51 53.11
C ARG A 4 -17.24 -60.63 52.43
N VAL A 5 -17.66 -59.72 51.55
CA VAL A 5 -16.81 -58.62 51.06
C VAL A 5 -17.48 -57.30 51.42
N ASN A 6 -16.81 -56.56 52.31
CA ASN A 6 -17.15 -55.21 52.73
C ASN A 6 -17.02 -54.24 51.56
N VAL A 7 -18.12 -53.57 51.20
CA VAL A 7 -18.12 -52.45 50.26
C VAL A 7 -17.56 -51.23 50.99
N CYS A 8 -16.34 -50.85 50.61
CA CYS A 8 -15.64 -49.67 51.09
C CYS A 8 -16.11 -48.44 50.29
N ALA A 9 -16.41 -47.37 51.01
CA ALA A 9 -16.89 -46.10 50.50
C ALA A 9 -15.86 -45.39 49.59
N CYS A 10 -16.29 -44.91 48.43
CA CYS A 10 -15.60 -43.86 47.68
C CYS A 10 -16.66 -42.97 47.02
N ALA A 11 -17.08 -41.92 47.73
CA ALA A 11 -17.88 -40.84 47.17
C ALA A 11 -17.00 -40.02 46.22
N VAL A 12 -17.21 -40.17 44.92
CA VAL A 12 -16.57 -39.34 43.89
C VAL A 12 -17.34 -38.03 43.80
N VAL A 13 -16.83 -36.99 44.47
CA VAL A 13 -17.28 -35.61 44.30
C VAL A 13 -16.66 -35.09 43.00
N VAL A 14 -17.47 -34.97 41.95
CA VAL A 14 -17.08 -34.30 40.70
C VAL A 14 -17.14 -32.79 40.93
N LEU A 15 -15.99 -32.19 41.24
CA LEU A 15 -15.81 -30.75 41.31
C LEU A 15 -15.74 -30.19 39.88
N VAL A 16 -16.87 -29.68 39.37
CA VAL A 16 -16.91 -28.91 38.12
C VAL A 16 -16.26 -27.55 38.39
N LEU A 17 -14.95 -27.44 38.12
CA LEU A 17 -14.25 -26.17 38.05
C LEU A 17 -14.71 -25.42 36.79
N ALA A 18 -15.71 -24.55 36.97
CA ALA A 18 -16.08 -23.55 35.98
C ALA A 18 -14.93 -22.55 35.82
N LEU A 19 -14.06 -22.78 34.84
CA LEU A 19 -13.12 -21.78 34.36
C LEU A 19 -13.91 -20.60 33.78
N PRO A 20 -13.71 -19.35 34.24
CA PRO A 20 -14.29 -18.20 33.57
C PRO A 20 -13.64 -18.08 32.19
N VAL A 21 -14.44 -18.29 31.15
CA VAL A 21 -14.10 -17.97 29.76
C VAL A 21 -13.67 -16.51 29.73
N LEU A 22 -12.43 -16.30 29.32
CA LEU A 22 -11.82 -15.00 29.10
C LEU A 22 -12.74 -14.17 28.19
N ALA A 23 -13.31 -13.10 28.74
CA ALA A 23 -14.12 -12.15 27.99
C ALA A 23 -13.34 -11.68 26.75
N ALA A 24 -13.94 -11.95 25.58
CA ALA A 24 -13.47 -11.49 24.29
C ALA A 24 -13.14 -9.99 24.36
N GLY A 25 -11.90 -9.64 24.03
CA GLY A 25 -11.44 -8.26 23.99
C GLY A 25 -12.38 -7.42 23.13
N LYS A 26 -13.01 -6.42 23.75
CA LYS A 26 -13.76 -5.38 23.04
C LYS A 26 -12.79 -4.71 22.08
N LYS A 27 -12.98 -4.96 20.78
CA LYS A 27 -12.21 -4.32 19.70
C LYS A 27 -12.31 -2.81 19.88
N ALA A 28 -11.17 -2.14 20.08
CA ALA A 28 -11.13 -0.69 20.07
C ALA A 28 -11.67 -0.20 18.72
N PRO A 29 -12.54 0.82 18.69
CA PRO A 29 -13.03 1.37 17.44
C PRO A 29 -11.84 1.85 16.58
N PRO A 30 -11.86 1.59 15.26
CA PRO A 30 -10.77 1.98 14.36
C PRO A 30 -10.59 3.49 14.25
N VAL A 31 -11.61 4.23 14.68
CA VAL A 31 -11.72 5.69 14.72
C VAL A 31 -11.62 6.09 16.19
N LEU A 32 -10.70 7.00 16.52
CA LEU A 32 -10.61 7.52 17.88
C LEU A 32 -11.92 8.23 18.25
N PRO A 33 -12.45 8.06 19.48
CA PRO A 33 -13.65 8.76 19.90
C PRO A 33 -13.46 10.28 19.76
N GLY A 34 -14.40 10.95 19.09
CA GLY A 34 -14.32 12.37 18.76
C GLY A 34 -13.46 12.73 17.55
N SER A 35 -12.89 11.75 16.84
CA SER A 35 -12.16 12.02 15.59
C SER A 35 -13.09 12.19 14.40
N GLN A 36 -12.78 13.19 13.57
CA GLN A 36 -13.48 13.42 12.32
C GLN A 36 -12.90 12.47 11.25
N THR A 37 -13.76 11.65 10.64
CA THR A 37 -13.35 10.77 9.55
C THR A 37 -13.30 11.57 8.24
N VAL A 38 -12.15 11.55 7.57
CA VAL A 38 -11.90 12.31 6.33
C VAL A 38 -11.21 11.43 5.29
N GLU A 39 -11.54 11.61 4.01
CA GLU A 39 -10.86 10.92 2.91
C GLU A 39 -9.51 11.60 2.60
N PHE A 40 -8.45 10.83 2.37
CA PHE A 40 -7.08 11.34 2.27
C PHE A 40 -6.91 12.48 1.27
N PHE A 41 -7.37 12.32 0.02
CA PHE A 41 -7.20 13.34 -1.00
C PHE A 41 -8.11 14.56 -0.77
N SER A 42 -9.34 14.36 -0.29
CA SER A 42 -10.22 15.47 0.06
C SER A 42 -9.67 16.29 1.24
N ALA A 43 -9.03 15.63 2.20
CA ALA A 43 -8.35 16.29 3.32
C ALA A 43 -7.09 17.05 2.87
N LEU A 44 -6.39 16.58 1.83
CA LEU A 44 -5.28 17.32 1.20
C LEU A 44 -5.77 18.56 0.45
N GLU A 45 -6.82 18.42 -0.35
CA GLU A 45 -7.42 19.49 -1.15
C GLU A 45 -8.02 20.59 -0.26
N SER A 46 -8.60 20.23 0.89
CA SER A 46 -9.14 21.17 1.89
C SER A 46 -8.10 21.67 2.91
N GLU A 47 -6.82 21.35 2.69
CA GLU A 47 -5.69 21.73 3.56
C GLU A 47 -5.80 21.29 5.04
N GLN A 48 -6.70 20.35 5.36
CA GLN A 48 -6.84 19.78 6.71
C GLN A 48 -5.62 18.93 7.09
N ILE A 49 -4.96 18.36 6.08
CA ILE A 49 -3.72 17.60 6.25
C ILE A 49 -2.63 18.10 5.28
N ALA A 50 -1.38 17.98 5.69
CA ALA A 50 -0.25 18.06 4.77
C ALA A 50 0.40 16.68 4.63
N ALA A 51 0.60 16.23 3.40
CA ALA A 51 1.30 14.97 3.14
C ALA A 51 2.56 15.20 2.31
N THR A 52 3.68 14.69 2.80
CA THR A 52 4.97 14.71 2.08
C THR A 52 5.43 13.28 1.81
N VAL A 53 6.09 13.08 0.67
CA VAL A 53 6.65 11.79 0.28
C VAL A 53 8.13 11.94 -0.01
N ILE A 54 8.94 11.10 0.62
CA ILE A 54 10.39 11.10 0.51
C ILE A 54 10.83 9.70 0.09
N PRO A 55 11.16 9.49 -1.20
CA PRO A 55 11.65 8.21 -1.65
C PRO A 55 13.07 7.97 -1.15
N ARG A 56 13.33 6.77 -0.63
CA ARG A 56 14.70 6.33 -0.29
C ARG A 56 15.41 5.84 -1.53
N ASP A 57 14.75 4.96 -2.26
CA ASP A 57 15.22 4.32 -3.49
C ASP A 57 14.01 3.71 -4.24
N ALA A 58 14.28 2.93 -5.29
CA ALA A 58 13.27 2.26 -6.11
C ALA A 58 12.36 1.26 -5.37
N ARG A 59 12.64 0.94 -4.11
CA ARG A 59 11.96 -0.11 -3.33
C ARG A 59 11.23 0.40 -2.10
N GLN A 60 11.61 1.58 -1.60
CA GLN A 60 11.07 2.12 -0.36
C GLN A 60 10.92 3.63 -0.42
N LEU A 61 9.77 4.11 0.07
CA LEU A 61 9.51 5.52 0.31
C LEU A 61 8.97 5.73 1.73
N THR A 62 9.07 6.97 2.22
CA THR A 62 8.49 7.39 3.50
C THR A 62 7.43 8.45 3.24
N ILE A 63 6.24 8.25 3.78
CA ILE A 63 5.16 9.23 3.78
C ILE A 63 5.07 9.84 5.16
N GLN A 64 4.89 11.15 5.21
CA GLN A 64 4.61 11.88 6.43
C GLN A 64 3.27 12.57 6.24
N VAL A 65 2.32 12.31 7.14
CA VAL A 65 1.01 12.95 7.14
C VAL A 65 0.90 13.76 8.42
N GLU A 66 0.72 15.06 8.25
CA GLU A 66 0.54 16.05 9.30
C GLU A 66 -0.93 16.44 9.38
N ASN A 67 -1.50 16.43 10.59
CA ASN A 67 -2.83 16.99 10.84
C ASN A 67 -2.68 18.48 11.18
N LYS A 68 -3.23 19.35 10.33
CA LYS A 68 -3.22 20.81 10.50
C LYS A 68 -4.40 21.35 11.31
N THR A 69 -5.32 20.48 11.71
CA THR A 69 -6.52 20.86 12.47
C THR A 69 -6.31 20.71 13.96
N ASP A 70 -7.20 21.35 14.73
CA ASP A 70 -7.24 21.26 16.21
C ASP A 70 -8.00 20.02 16.71
N LYS A 71 -8.51 19.18 15.80
CA LYS A 71 -9.28 17.98 16.13
C LYS A 71 -8.55 16.71 15.69
N PRO A 72 -8.67 15.59 16.44
CA PRO A 72 -8.15 14.31 15.97
C PRO A 72 -8.80 13.93 14.63
N LEU A 73 -7.99 13.53 13.65
CA LEU A 73 -8.48 13.09 12.34
C LEU A 73 -8.27 11.58 12.17
N ALA A 74 -9.32 10.91 11.69
CA ALA A 74 -9.27 9.54 11.21
C ALA A 74 -9.26 9.59 9.66
N ILE A 75 -8.07 9.50 9.09
CA ILE A 75 -7.85 9.68 7.65
C ILE A 75 -8.01 8.33 6.95
N ARG A 76 -9.01 8.17 6.10
CA ARG A 76 -9.15 7.00 5.24
C ARG A 76 -8.22 7.14 4.03
N LEU A 77 -7.31 6.18 3.89
CA LEU A 77 -6.33 6.14 2.81
C LEU A 77 -6.89 5.37 1.60
N PRO A 78 -6.52 5.76 0.37
CA PRO A 78 -6.76 4.93 -0.80
C PRO A 78 -5.98 3.62 -0.69
N GLU A 79 -6.29 2.62 -1.52
CA GLU A 79 -5.53 1.35 -1.53
C GLU A 79 -4.11 1.50 -2.08
N SER A 80 -3.90 2.45 -2.98
CA SER A 80 -2.61 2.73 -3.60
C SER A 80 -2.51 4.19 -4.03
N ILE A 81 -1.27 4.66 -4.19
CA ILE A 81 -0.96 6.01 -4.64
C ILE A 81 0.22 6.02 -5.60
N ALA A 82 0.30 7.11 -6.37
CA ALA A 82 1.50 7.48 -7.10
C ALA A 82 2.27 8.56 -6.32
N ALA A 83 3.60 8.48 -6.31
CA ALA A 83 4.48 9.57 -5.95
C ALA A 83 5.14 10.08 -7.23
N VAL A 84 4.88 11.33 -7.58
CA VAL A 84 5.38 11.96 -8.81
C VAL A 84 6.44 13.00 -8.44
N PRO A 85 7.57 13.07 -9.13
CA PRO A 85 8.58 14.10 -8.86
C PRO A 85 8.00 15.48 -9.11
N VAL A 86 8.21 16.39 -8.16
CA VAL A 86 7.91 17.81 -8.35
C VAL A 86 9.00 18.36 -9.25
N LEU A 87 8.69 18.50 -10.54
CA LEU A 87 9.58 19.14 -11.50
C LEU A 87 9.69 20.63 -11.14
N ALA A 88 10.58 20.99 -10.23
CA ALA A 88 11.03 22.37 -10.02
C ALA A 88 11.73 22.97 -11.27
N GLN A 89 11.79 22.23 -12.38
CA GLN A 89 12.53 22.56 -13.60
C GLN A 89 11.63 23.00 -14.78
N ILE A 90 10.34 23.29 -14.56
CA ILE A 90 9.60 24.18 -15.49
C ILE A 90 9.93 25.67 -15.18
N GLY A 91 10.42 25.98 -13.98
CA GLY A 91 10.76 27.36 -13.57
C GLY A 91 12.18 27.83 -13.92
N MET A 92 13.14 26.91 -14.07
CA MET A 92 14.52 27.25 -14.47
C MET A 92 14.72 27.33 -15.99
N GLN A 93 13.80 26.75 -16.77
CA GLN A 93 13.81 26.86 -18.24
C GLN A 93 13.52 28.31 -18.70
N ASN A 94 12.73 29.07 -17.93
CA ASN A 94 12.33 30.43 -18.26
C ASN A 94 13.24 31.53 -17.67
N LEU A 95 14.21 31.17 -16.83
CA LEU A 95 15.12 32.14 -16.19
C LEU A 95 16.44 32.35 -16.93
N PHE A 96 16.75 31.49 -17.90
CA PHE A 96 17.94 31.60 -18.75
C PHE A 96 17.53 31.51 -20.23
N PRO A 97 17.13 32.62 -20.86
CA PRO A 97 16.86 32.66 -22.29
C PRO A 97 18.17 32.36 -23.04
N GLY A 98 18.31 31.15 -23.56
CA GLY A 98 19.50 30.69 -24.29
C GLY A 98 19.94 29.27 -23.97
N ASN A 99 19.50 28.69 -22.85
CA ASN A 99 19.80 27.29 -22.55
C ASN A 99 18.72 26.37 -23.15
N ASN A 100 18.93 25.95 -24.40
CA ASN A 100 18.31 24.76 -24.97
C ASN A 100 18.89 23.49 -24.33
N VAL A 101 18.73 23.34 -23.00
CA VAL A 101 18.82 22.02 -22.39
C VAL A 101 17.53 21.32 -22.77
N GLN A 102 17.55 20.66 -23.94
CA GLN A 102 16.57 19.67 -24.29
C GLN A 102 16.73 18.54 -23.27
N ALA A 103 16.02 18.66 -22.15
CA ALA A 103 15.99 17.65 -21.11
C ALA A 103 15.43 16.38 -21.76
N ASN A 104 16.33 15.45 -22.11
CA ASN A 104 15.94 14.13 -22.57
C ASN A 104 15.00 13.55 -21.50
N ASN A 105 13.78 13.17 -21.88
CA ASN A 105 12.76 12.62 -20.98
C ASN A 105 13.30 11.40 -20.19
N GLN A 106 14.35 10.74 -20.69
CA GLN A 106 15.06 9.66 -20.00
C GLN A 106 15.93 10.09 -18.81
N GLN A 107 16.25 11.38 -18.65
CA GLN A 107 17.02 11.90 -17.52
C GLN A 107 16.13 12.49 -16.40
N GLN A 108 14.82 12.58 -16.62
CA GLN A 108 13.88 13.05 -15.61
C GLN A 108 13.61 11.97 -14.56
N PRO A 109 13.46 12.33 -13.27
CA PRO A 109 13.08 11.37 -12.23
C PRO A 109 11.75 10.69 -12.56
N GLN A 110 11.55 9.47 -12.06
CA GLN A 110 10.37 8.64 -12.36
C GLN A 110 9.30 8.69 -11.28
N GLY A 111 8.05 8.37 -11.66
CA GLY A 111 6.97 8.09 -10.72
C GLY A 111 7.11 6.75 -9.98
N LEU A 112 6.61 6.71 -8.75
CA LEU A 112 6.58 5.51 -7.91
C LEU A 112 5.16 5.12 -7.53
N GLY A 113 4.85 3.83 -7.58
CA GLY A 113 3.61 3.25 -7.07
C GLY A 113 3.86 2.68 -5.68
N ALA A 114 3.03 3.05 -4.70
CA ALA A 114 3.08 2.48 -3.37
C ALA A 114 1.68 2.04 -2.90
N PRO A 115 1.56 0.84 -2.34
CA PRO A 115 0.33 0.41 -1.70
C PRO A 115 0.20 1.02 -0.30
N PHE A 116 -1.04 1.31 0.05
CA PHE A 116 -1.45 1.61 1.40
C PHE A 116 -2.15 0.39 1.97
N GLY A 117 -1.53 -0.22 2.98
CA GLY A 117 -2.16 -1.28 3.75
C GLY A 117 -1.60 -2.68 3.51
N GLY A 118 -0.32 -2.86 3.83
CA GLY A 118 0.32 -4.18 3.77
C GLY A 118 0.73 -4.79 5.10
N PRO A 119 0.99 -6.11 5.20
CA PRO A 119 1.57 -6.72 6.40
C PRO A 119 2.90 -6.08 6.81
N GLN A 120 3.59 -5.43 5.87
CA GLN A 120 4.80 -4.64 6.13
C GLN A 120 4.53 -3.31 6.87
N MET A 121 3.27 -2.85 6.99
CA MET A 121 2.87 -1.74 7.87
C MET A 121 2.86 -2.09 9.36
N GLY A 122 3.06 -3.36 9.74
CA GLY A 122 2.99 -3.82 11.13
C GLY A 122 4.31 -3.87 11.91
N ASN A 123 5.46 -3.61 11.28
CA ASN A 123 6.77 -3.96 11.86
C ASN A 123 7.75 -2.79 12.05
N ASN A 124 7.28 -1.55 12.13
CA ASN A 124 8.14 -0.44 12.56
C ASN A 124 8.31 -0.46 14.08
N ARG A 125 9.44 -1.06 14.49
CA ARG A 125 9.98 -1.21 15.86
C ARG A 125 10.39 0.10 16.54
N MET A 126 9.78 1.24 16.21
CA MET A 126 10.08 2.53 16.83
C MET A 126 8.80 3.33 17.10
N GLY A 127 8.45 3.38 18.39
CA GLY A 127 7.85 4.52 19.08
C GLY A 127 6.59 5.14 18.48
N ASN A 128 5.42 4.56 18.73
CA ASN A 128 4.44 5.09 19.69
C ASN A 128 3.24 4.15 19.70
N ASN A 129 2.78 3.79 20.91
CA ASN A 129 1.66 2.90 21.16
C ASN A 129 0.35 3.52 20.67
N LEU A 130 -0.09 3.18 19.45
CA LEU A 130 -1.50 3.30 19.05
C LEU A 130 -1.89 2.43 17.84
N PHE A 131 -1.07 1.43 17.49
CA PHE A 131 -1.33 0.55 16.34
C PHE A 131 -0.86 -0.88 16.64
N GLN A 132 -1.32 -1.44 17.76
CA GLN A 132 -1.24 -2.87 18.02
C GLN A 132 -2.54 -3.52 17.52
N GLY A 133 -2.47 -4.04 16.30
CA GLY A 133 -3.56 -4.81 15.70
C GLY A 133 -3.11 -5.41 14.38
N ARG A 134 -2.42 -6.57 14.43
CA ARG A 134 -2.49 -7.49 13.28
C ARG A 134 -3.97 -7.77 13.06
N GLN A 135 -4.48 -7.56 11.83
CA GLN A 135 -5.89 -7.67 11.41
C GLN A 135 -6.63 -6.33 11.31
N GLN A 136 -6.23 -5.48 10.36
CA GLN A 136 -7.02 -4.31 9.93
C GLN A 136 -7.06 -4.19 8.40
N PHE A 137 -7.09 -5.33 7.69
CA PHE A 137 -6.96 -5.39 6.22
C PHE A 137 -8.23 -5.78 5.46
N ASN A 138 -9.41 -5.76 6.11
CA ASN A 138 -10.66 -6.13 5.45
C ASN A 138 -11.81 -5.16 5.74
N MET A 139 -11.60 -3.87 5.47
CA MET A 139 -12.67 -2.88 5.41
C MET A 139 -12.86 -2.41 3.95
N PRO A 140 -14.11 -2.35 3.45
CA PRO A 140 -14.41 -1.67 2.19
C PRO A 140 -13.99 -0.19 2.32
N GLY A 141 -12.97 0.23 1.55
CA GLY A 141 -12.53 1.63 1.52
C GLY A 141 -11.08 1.92 1.96
N GLY A 142 -10.25 0.91 2.26
CA GLY A 142 -8.82 1.12 2.54
C GLY A 142 -8.46 1.40 4.01
N PRO A 143 -7.16 1.50 4.35
CA PRO A 143 -6.70 1.62 5.74
C PRO A 143 -6.98 3.00 6.34
N ILE A 144 -7.24 3.06 7.65
CA ILE A 144 -7.46 4.32 8.39
C ILE A 144 -6.21 4.70 9.20
N PHE A 145 -5.77 5.95 9.08
CA PHE A 145 -4.71 6.56 9.88
C PHE A 145 -5.29 7.56 10.88
N ASN A 146 -5.09 7.29 12.16
CA ASN A 146 -5.43 8.25 13.21
C ASN A 146 -4.25 9.21 13.44
N VAL A 147 -4.50 10.51 13.27
CA VAL A 147 -3.51 11.58 13.46
C VAL A 147 -4.06 12.63 14.43
N LEU A 148 -3.39 12.80 15.56
CA LEU A 148 -3.76 13.80 16.57
C LEU A 148 -3.54 15.24 16.07
N PRO A 149 -4.21 16.24 16.66
CA PRO A 149 -4.03 17.65 16.32
C PRO A 149 -2.56 18.08 16.33
N GLY A 150 -2.11 18.74 15.26
CA GLY A 150 -0.73 19.22 15.11
C GLY A 150 0.35 18.14 15.15
N LYS A 151 -0.01 16.85 15.00
CA LYS A 151 0.95 15.74 14.99
C LYS A 151 1.23 15.26 13.57
N ILE A 152 2.44 14.73 13.41
CA ILE A 152 2.93 14.12 12.17
C ILE A 152 3.08 12.62 12.36
N VAL A 153 2.45 11.83 11.51
CA VAL A 153 2.63 10.38 11.43
C VAL A 153 3.53 10.06 10.24
N LYS A 154 4.64 9.36 10.51
CA LYS A 154 5.59 8.91 9.48
C LYS A 154 5.44 7.41 9.26
N LYS A 155 5.31 6.98 8.00
CA LYS A 155 5.22 5.56 7.62
C LYS A 155 6.12 5.25 6.44
N LYS A 156 6.83 4.13 6.53
CA LYS A 156 7.64 3.60 5.44
C LYS A 156 6.77 2.64 4.65
N LEU A 157 6.72 2.82 3.34
CA LEU A 157 6.00 1.95 2.42
C LEU A 157 6.96 1.32 1.43
N PRO A 158 6.73 0.05 1.05
CA PRO A 158 7.36 -0.49 -0.14
C PRO A 158 6.83 0.25 -1.37
N CYS A 159 7.65 0.34 -2.42
CA CYS A 159 7.23 0.93 -3.68
C CYS A 159 7.84 0.19 -4.89
N VAL A 160 7.29 0.49 -6.05
CA VAL A 160 7.81 0.08 -7.35
C VAL A 160 7.97 1.29 -8.26
N CYS A 161 8.98 1.22 -9.12
CA CYS A 161 9.17 2.11 -10.25
C CYS A 161 8.05 1.91 -11.27
N LEU A 162 7.32 2.96 -11.62
CA LEU A 162 6.25 2.85 -12.61
C LEU A 162 6.74 3.09 -14.04
N GLU A 163 7.89 3.75 -14.21
CA GLU A 163 8.52 4.00 -15.51
C GLU A 163 9.81 3.21 -15.64
N PHE A 164 10.00 2.57 -16.78
CA PHE A 164 11.24 1.89 -17.09
C PHE A 164 12.29 2.87 -17.66
N GLY A 165 13.57 2.59 -17.42
CA GLY A 165 14.69 3.34 -18.00
C GLY A 165 15.01 4.70 -17.36
N LYS A 166 14.07 5.27 -16.60
CA LYS A 166 14.31 6.52 -15.86
C LYS A 166 15.21 6.32 -14.62
N PRO A 167 15.91 7.36 -14.15
CA PRO A 167 16.81 7.27 -13.01
C PRO A 167 16.08 6.80 -11.74
N ASN A 168 16.77 6.01 -10.92
CA ASN A 168 16.22 5.60 -9.62
C ASN A 168 15.91 6.82 -8.75
N PRO A 169 14.76 6.83 -8.05
CA PRO A 169 14.42 7.92 -7.13
C PRO A 169 15.42 8.00 -5.97
N ARG A 170 15.61 9.19 -5.40
CA ARG A 170 16.54 9.44 -4.29
C ARG A 170 15.95 10.51 -3.33
N PRO A 171 16.35 10.54 -2.04
CA PRO A 171 15.74 11.43 -1.05
C PRO A 171 15.86 12.92 -1.34
N ARG A 172 16.84 13.32 -2.16
CA ARG A 172 17.10 14.72 -2.51
C ARG A 172 16.16 15.27 -3.59
N ILE A 173 15.43 14.40 -4.29
CA ILE A 173 14.50 14.81 -5.33
C ILE A 173 13.14 15.03 -4.65
N PRO A 174 12.50 16.20 -4.81
CA PRO A 174 11.19 16.45 -4.22
C PRO A 174 10.12 15.66 -4.98
N TYR A 175 9.20 15.04 -4.24
CA TYR A 175 8.07 14.29 -4.78
C TYR A 175 6.77 14.77 -4.12
N ARG A 176 5.67 14.68 -4.87
CA ARG A 176 4.31 14.91 -4.37
C ARG A 176 3.48 13.63 -4.50
N ILE A 177 2.50 13.50 -3.62
CA ILE A 177 1.55 12.38 -3.67
C ILE A 177 0.45 12.74 -4.64
N GLU A 178 0.08 11.79 -5.50
CA GLU A 178 -0.95 11.91 -6.52
C GLU A 178 -1.86 10.70 -6.50
N ARG A 179 -3.07 10.86 -7.02
CA ARG A 179 -3.97 9.74 -7.30
C ARG A 179 -3.30 8.82 -8.32
N LEU A 180 -3.44 7.50 -8.15
CA LEU A 180 -2.82 6.55 -9.09
C LEU A 180 -3.36 6.75 -10.51
N GLU A 181 -4.63 7.12 -10.62
CA GLU A 181 -5.35 7.41 -11.87
C GLU A 181 -4.69 8.54 -12.68
N ASN A 182 -4.07 9.52 -12.00
CA ASN A 182 -3.35 10.60 -12.68
C ASN A 182 -2.05 10.11 -13.34
N PHE A 183 -1.55 8.94 -12.95
CA PHE A 183 -0.33 8.34 -13.49
C PHE A 183 -0.63 7.19 -14.46
N SER A 184 -1.54 6.29 -14.08
CA SER A 184 -1.95 5.15 -14.91
C SER A 184 -3.41 4.81 -14.69
N ASN A 185 -4.16 4.72 -15.80
CA ASN A 185 -5.57 4.33 -15.80
C ASN A 185 -5.77 2.80 -15.95
N LYS A 186 -4.69 2.02 -16.06
CA LYS A 186 -4.76 0.56 -16.24
C LYS A 186 -5.22 -0.10 -14.92
N PRO A 187 -6.41 -0.74 -14.85
CA PRO A 187 -6.91 -1.33 -13.62
C PRO A 187 -6.01 -2.44 -13.06
N GLU A 188 -5.27 -3.12 -13.94
CA GLU A 188 -4.29 -4.15 -13.61
C GLU A 188 -3.16 -3.58 -12.75
N VAL A 189 -2.73 -2.34 -13.00
CA VAL A 189 -1.68 -1.68 -12.20
C VAL A 189 -2.18 -1.40 -10.78
N ARG A 190 -3.44 -0.98 -10.62
CA ARG A 190 -4.05 -0.75 -9.31
C ARG A 190 -4.15 -2.05 -8.50
N GLU A 191 -4.64 -3.11 -9.13
CA GLU A 191 -4.77 -4.41 -8.47
C GLU A 191 -3.39 -5.01 -8.13
N LEU A 192 -2.41 -4.88 -9.03
CA LEU A 192 -1.03 -5.28 -8.76
C LEU A 192 -0.49 -4.58 -7.50
N LEU A 193 -0.69 -3.27 -7.37
CA LEU A 193 -0.27 -2.53 -6.19
C LEU A 193 -1.03 -3.01 -4.95
N ALA A 194 -2.35 -3.23 -5.02
CA ALA A 194 -3.12 -3.77 -3.89
C ALA A 194 -2.60 -5.14 -3.41
N LEU A 195 -2.32 -6.07 -4.33
CA LEU A 195 -1.73 -7.38 -4.04
C LEU A 195 -0.31 -7.27 -3.46
N PHE A 196 0.49 -6.35 -3.99
CA PHE A 196 1.82 -6.04 -3.46
C PHE A 196 1.73 -5.48 -2.03
N GLY A 197 0.75 -4.62 -1.78
CA GLY A 197 0.38 -4.14 -0.45
C GLY A 197 0.14 -5.29 0.49
N ARG A 198 -0.82 -6.15 0.16
CA ARG A 198 -1.20 -7.32 0.97
C ARG A 198 -0.07 -8.34 1.17
N GLY A 199 1.07 -8.19 0.50
CA GLY A 199 2.24 -9.05 0.63
C GLY A 199 2.11 -10.36 -0.16
N VAL A 200 1.20 -10.40 -1.14
CA VAL A 200 0.98 -11.57 -2.01
C VAL A 200 2.18 -11.81 -2.94
N CYS A 201 2.85 -10.73 -3.34
CA CYS A 201 4.03 -10.79 -4.21
C CYS A 201 5.22 -10.02 -3.62
N THR A 202 6.42 -10.41 -4.05
CA THR A 202 7.67 -9.75 -3.64
C THR A 202 7.87 -8.42 -4.40
N GLN A 203 8.71 -7.53 -3.87
CA GLN A 203 9.04 -6.27 -4.55
C GLN A 203 9.59 -6.49 -5.97
N LYS A 204 10.41 -7.53 -6.18
CA LYS A 204 10.95 -7.84 -7.51
C LYS A 204 9.85 -8.30 -8.46
N THR A 205 8.97 -9.19 -8.01
CA THR A 205 7.82 -9.66 -8.80
C THR A 205 6.91 -8.48 -9.17
N ALA A 206 6.59 -7.62 -8.19
CA ALA A 206 5.79 -6.42 -8.40
C ALA A 206 6.47 -5.45 -9.37
N GLN A 207 7.79 -5.27 -9.29
CA GLN A 207 8.55 -4.40 -10.18
C GLN A 207 8.54 -4.89 -11.64
N ILE A 208 8.71 -6.19 -11.86
CA ILE A 208 8.66 -6.81 -13.19
C ILE A 208 7.25 -6.61 -13.78
N ALA A 209 6.22 -6.98 -13.01
CA ALA A 209 4.83 -6.85 -13.44
C ALA A 209 4.45 -5.38 -13.70
N ALA A 210 4.91 -4.44 -12.87
CA ALA A 210 4.65 -3.01 -13.06
C ALA A 210 5.25 -2.50 -14.37
N TRP A 211 6.47 -2.90 -14.72
CA TRP A 211 7.08 -2.50 -16.00
C TRP A 211 6.40 -3.15 -17.21
N HIS A 212 6.02 -4.42 -17.10
CA HIS A 212 5.22 -5.10 -18.13
C HIS A 212 3.88 -4.37 -18.36
N LEU A 213 3.13 -4.10 -17.28
CA LEU A 213 1.80 -3.51 -17.37
C LEU A 213 1.83 -2.02 -17.71
N ALA A 214 2.71 -1.23 -17.10
CA ALA A 214 2.70 0.22 -17.26
C ALA A 214 3.49 0.72 -18.49
N ASN A 215 4.46 -0.06 -18.97
CA ASN A 215 5.36 0.35 -20.07
C ASN A 215 5.32 -0.62 -21.26
N ASP A 216 4.42 -1.62 -21.23
CA ASP A 216 4.22 -2.60 -22.30
C ASP A 216 5.50 -3.36 -22.69
N MET A 217 6.41 -3.56 -21.72
CA MET A 217 7.66 -4.31 -21.92
C MET A 217 7.38 -5.80 -22.11
N SER A 218 7.98 -6.41 -23.13
CA SER A 218 7.88 -7.85 -23.33
C SER A 218 8.64 -8.63 -22.25
N TRP A 219 8.23 -9.89 -22.01
CA TRP A 219 8.91 -10.75 -21.05
C TRP A 219 10.35 -11.06 -21.47
N GLU A 220 10.62 -11.13 -22.77
CA GLU A 220 11.97 -11.30 -23.32
C GLU A 220 12.82 -10.06 -23.05
N GLN A 221 12.26 -8.86 -23.19
CA GLN A 221 12.96 -7.61 -22.87
C GLN A 221 13.31 -7.56 -21.37
N LEU A 222 12.37 -7.93 -20.50
CA LEU A 222 12.59 -7.98 -19.06
C LEU A 222 13.64 -9.04 -18.66
N ALA A 223 13.69 -10.18 -19.37
CA ALA A 223 14.67 -11.23 -19.15
C ALA A 223 16.09 -10.83 -19.54
N ARG A 224 16.24 -9.97 -20.54
CA ARG A 224 17.55 -9.46 -21.02
C ARG A 224 18.10 -8.31 -20.18
N LEU A 225 17.37 -7.82 -19.18
CA LEU A 225 17.87 -6.76 -18.31
C LEU A 225 19.04 -7.27 -17.46
N GLU A 226 20.11 -6.48 -17.41
CA GLU A 226 21.32 -6.82 -16.67
C GLU A 226 21.71 -5.72 -15.67
N HIS A 227 22.40 -6.14 -14.61
CA HIS A 227 23.15 -5.25 -13.74
C HIS A 227 24.62 -5.31 -14.11
N LYS A 228 25.22 -4.15 -14.38
CA LYS A 228 26.68 -3.99 -14.42
C LYS A 228 27.21 -3.88 -13.00
N LEU A 229 28.17 -4.73 -12.65
CA LEU A 229 28.87 -4.69 -11.36
C LEU A 229 30.12 -3.80 -11.47
N ALA A 230 30.63 -3.36 -10.32
CA ALA A 230 31.82 -2.50 -10.26
C ALA A 230 33.09 -3.15 -10.84
N ASN A 231 33.15 -4.48 -10.85
CA ASN A 231 34.24 -5.28 -11.43
C ASN A 231 34.07 -5.52 -12.95
N GLY A 232 33.11 -4.85 -13.61
CA GLY A 232 32.87 -4.97 -15.04
C GLY A 232 32.05 -6.20 -15.47
N SER A 233 31.79 -7.16 -14.58
CA SER A 233 30.92 -8.28 -14.91
C SER A 233 29.45 -7.86 -14.98
N THR A 234 28.67 -8.58 -15.77
CA THR A 234 27.21 -8.44 -15.80
C THR A 234 26.54 -9.62 -15.15
N ARG A 235 25.37 -9.38 -14.59
CA ARG A 235 24.46 -10.45 -14.15
C ARG A 235 23.03 -10.10 -14.52
N PRO A 236 22.17 -11.10 -14.78
CA PRO A 236 20.76 -10.85 -14.98
C PRO A 236 20.15 -10.06 -13.82
N ARG A 237 19.33 -9.07 -14.16
CA ARG A 237 18.60 -8.24 -13.20
C ARG A 237 17.54 -9.05 -12.46
N PHE A 238 16.93 -9.99 -13.18
CA PHE A 238 15.89 -10.89 -12.67
C PHE A 238 16.24 -12.33 -13.03
N SER A 239 15.94 -13.27 -12.14
CA SER A 239 16.06 -14.71 -12.42
C SER A 239 14.85 -15.22 -13.21
N ALA A 240 15.01 -16.31 -13.97
CA ALA A 240 13.90 -16.98 -14.68
C ALA A 240 12.68 -17.23 -13.79
N ALA A 241 12.89 -17.79 -12.59
CA ALA A 241 11.82 -18.02 -11.62
C ALA A 241 11.06 -16.74 -11.19
N GLN A 242 11.72 -15.58 -11.14
CA GLN A 242 11.07 -14.31 -10.81
C GLN A 242 10.17 -13.82 -11.95
N LEU A 243 10.61 -14.03 -13.19
CA LEU A 243 9.84 -13.70 -14.38
C LEU A 243 8.62 -14.62 -14.48
N ASP A 244 8.77 -15.92 -14.24
CA ASP A 244 7.66 -16.88 -14.31
C ASP A 244 6.58 -16.60 -13.25
N VAL A 245 6.98 -16.24 -12.04
CA VAL A 245 6.03 -15.83 -10.99
C VAL A 245 5.34 -14.51 -11.38
N ALA A 246 6.06 -13.56 -11.98
CA ALA A 246 5.46 -12.30 -12.43
C ALA A 246 4.48 -12.51 -13.59
N LYS A 247 4.78 -13.40 -14.55
CA LYS A 247 3.87 -13.80 -15.64
C LYS A 247 2.56 -14.34 -15.10
N ARG A 248 2.64 -15.36 -14.23
CA ARG A 248 1.47 -15.98 -13.59
C ARG A 248 0.65 -14.99 -12.78
N LEU A 249 1.32 -14.07 -12.09
CA LEU A 249 0.62 -13.01 -11.34
C LEU A 249 -0.18 -12.11 -12.28
N VAL A 250 0.43 -11.65 -13.38
CA VAL A 250 -0.22 -10.78 -14.37
C VAL A 250 -1.40 -11.49 -15.04
N GLU A 251 -1.26 -12.76 -15.40
CA GLU A 251 -2.34 -13.58 -16.00
C GLU A 251 -3.58 -13.70 -15.09
N GLN A 252 -3.40 -13.59 -13.77
CA GLN A 252 -4.48 -13.68 -12.78
C GLN A 252 -5.12 -12.32 -12.47
N LEU A 253 -4.54 -11.21 -12.95
CA LEU A 253 -5.11 -9.90 -12.69
C LEU A 253 -6.42 -9.73 -13.48
N PRO A 254 -7.50 -9.29 -12.83
CA PRO A 254 -8.73 -8.99 -13.52
C PRO A 254 -8.49 -7.83 -14.48
N SER A 255 -8.53 -8.09 -15.78
CA SER A 255 -8.71 -7.06 -16.79
C SER A 255 -10.13 -6.52 -16.64
N ARG A 256 -10.32 -5.50 -15.79
CA ARG A 256 -11.66 -4.95 -15.52
C ARG A 256 -12.18 -4.28 -16.80
N LYS A 257 -12.99 -5.00 -17.59
CA LYS A 257 -14.07 -4.32 -18.33
C LYS A 257 -14.89 -3.56 -17.28
N PRO A 258 -15.22 -2.28 -17.51
CA PRO A 258 -15.86 -1.44 -16.49
C PRO A 258 -17.08 -2.18 -15.94
N SER A 259 -17.06 -2.44 -14.63
CA SER A 259 -18.18 -3.07 -13.95
C SER A 259 -19.37 -2.15 -14.13
N LYS A 260 -20.44 -2.64 -14.77
CA LYS A 260 -21.75 -2.00 -14.71
C LYS A 260 -22.03 -1.66 -13.24
N SER A 261 -22.25 -0.39 -12.97
CA SER A 261 -22.90 0.07 -11.75
C SER A 261 -24.15 -0.79 -11.52
N PRO A 262 -24.50 -1.15 -10.28
CA PRO A 262 -25.74 -1.86 -10.02
C PRO A 262 -26.89 -1.00 -10.57
N GLU A 263 -27.50 -1.50 -11.63
CA GLU A 263 -28.70 -0.97 -12.24
C GLU A 263 -29.75 -0.93 -11.14
N SER A 264 -30.18 0.28 -10.78
CA SER A 264 -31.24 0.51 -9.81
C SER A 264 -32.48 -0.22 -10.29
N THR A 265 -32.72 -1.40 -9.73
CA THR A 265 -34.00 -2.09 -9.83
C THR A 265 -34.96 -1.30 -8.97
N GLY A 266 -35.56 -0.28 -9.59
CA GLY A 266 -36.37 0.71 -8.93
C GLY A 266 -37.19 1.51 -9.92
N ASP A 267 -37.81 0.85 -10.89
CA ASP A 267 -39.04 1.36 -11.50
C ASP A 267 -39.83 0.25 -12.22
N ARG A 268 -40.61 -0.52 -11.45
CA ARG A 268 -41.71 -1.32 -12.01
C ARG A 268 -42.84 -1.43 -11.00
N LEU A 269 -43.32 -0.30 -10.48
CA LEU A 269 -44.56 -0.23 -9.69
C LEU A 269 -45.21 1.16 -9.78
N SER A 270 -45.37 1.73 -10.98
CA SER A 270 -46.37 2.77 -11.22
C SER A 270 -46.66 2.96 -12.71
N ARG A 271 -47.54 2.13 -13.26
CA ARG A 271 -48.44 2.49 -14.37
C ARG A 271 -49.62 1.50 -14.36
N ARG A 272 -50.63 1.89 -13.58
CA ARG A 272 -52.02 1.78 -14.02
C ARG A 272 -52.25 2.84 -15.10
#